data_AF-A0A672ZFD0-F1
#
_entry.id   AF-A0A672ZFD0-F1
#
_cell.length_a   1.000
_cell.length_b   1.000
_cell.length_c   1.000
_cell.angle_alpha   90.00
_cell.angle_beta   90.00
_cell.angle_gamma   90.00
#
_symmetry.space_group_name_H-M   'P 1'
#
loop_
_entity.id
_entity.type
_entity.pdbx_description
1 polymer ?
#
loop_
_entity_poly.entity_id
_entity_poly.type
_entity_poly.pdbx_seq_one_letter_code
_entity_poly.pdbx_strand_id
1 'polypeptide(L)'
;GWGTVKFVETSLLCFPLGGVLAVNMTIPNTLIRGSVGGEALLSVRYMSFSLDLPVIKWQLKKEKSVTVVQSIGTDIIGTLRPEYRDRILVFENGTLLLHNLRLSDDGIYDVEISITDDIFTGEGSITLTVDGRSTNSFVRL
;
A
#
# COMPACT_ATOMS: atom_id res chain seq x y z
N GLY A 1 -26.68 -57.83 -26.57
CA GLY A 1 -25.91 -57.23 -25.47
C GLY A 1 -26.40 -55.81 -25.30
N TRP A 2 -26.86 -55.45 -24.11
CA TRP A 2 -27.30 -54.09 -23.78
C TRP A 2 -26.10 -53.37 -23.16
N GLY A 3 -25.63 -52.30 -23.83
CA GLY A 3 -24.56 -51.44 -23.32
C GLY A 3 -25.17 -50.22 -22.64
N THR A 4 -25.02 -50.13 -21.33
CA THR A 4 -25.44 -48.97 -20.52
C THR A 4 -24.46 -47.82 -20.76
N VAL A 5 -24.91 -46.74 -21.40
CA VAL A 5 -24.13 -45.50 -21.52
C VAL A 5 -24.23 -44.77 -20.19
N LYS A 6 -23.11 -44.66 -19.46
CA LYS A 6 -23.03 -43.83 -18.26
C LYS A 6 -22.96 -42.38 -18.68
N PHE A 7 -23.99 -41.61 -18.36
CA PHE A 7 -23.96 -40.16 -18.42
C PHE A 7 -22.97 -39.66 -17.36
N VAL A 8 -21.89 -39.02 -17.80
CA VAL A 8 -21.04 -38.21 -16.93
C VAL A 8 -21.83 -36.94 -16.66
N GLU A 9 -22.26 -36.78 -15.42
CA GLU A 9 -22.90 -35.57 -14.93
C GLU A 9 -21.83 -34.48 -14.87
N THR A 10 -21.76 -33.66 -15.91
CA THR A 10 -21.02 -32.40 -15.87
C THR A 10 -21.77 -31.48 -14.92
N SER A 11 -21.32 -31.42 -13.67
CA SER A 11 -21.73 -30.41 -12.72
C SER A 11 -21.51 -29.03 -13.34
N LEU A 12 -22.60 -28.36 -13.73
CA LEU A 12 -22.57 -26.94 -14.05
C LEU A 12 -22.23 -26.21 -12.75
N LEU A 13 -20.98 -25.79 -12.61
CA LEU A 13 -20.62 -24.75 -11.65
C LEU A 13 -21.34 -23.47 -12.07
N CYS A 14 -22.44 -23.19 -11.40
CA CYS A 14 -23.17 -21.94 -11.51
C CYS A 14 -22.30 -20.86 -10.85
N PHE A 15 -21.50 -20.15 -11.65
CA PHE A 15 -20.86 -18.92 -11.19
C PHE A 15 -21.94 -17.88 -10.93
N PRO A 16 -22.06 -17.28 -9.73
CA PRO A 16 -22.88 -16.09 -9.60
C PRO A 16 -22.29 -15.00 -10.49
N LEU A 17 -23.15 -14.29 -11.25
CA LEU A 17 -22.75 -13.09 -11.96
C LEU A 17 -22.14 -12.08 -10.99
N GLY A 18 -20.93 -11.61 -11.30
CA GLY A 18 -20.64 -10.18 -11.30
C GLY A 18 -20.02 -9.58 -10.03
N GLY A 19 -18.82 -10.01 -9.67
CA GLY A 19 -17.91 -9.24 -8.83
C GLY A 19 -16.53 -9.88 -8.87
N VAL A 20 -15.54 -9.22 -9.47
CA VAL A 20 -14.15 -9.66 -9.32
C VAL A 20 -13.79 -9.41 -7.86
N LEU A 21 -13.42 -10.45 -7.12
CA LEU A 21 -12.84 -10.34 -5.77
C LEU A 21 -11.43 -9.75 -5.93
N ALA A 22 -11.37 -8.43 -5.91
CA ALA A 22 -10.16 -7.65 -6.11
C ALA A 22 -10.21 -6.40 -5.25
N VAL A 23 -9.05 -6.01 -4.73
CA VAL A 23 -8.88 -4.74 -4.06
C VAL A 23 -8.83 -3.62 -5.11
N ASN A 24 -9.88 -2.82 -5.20
CA ASN A 24 -9.89 -1.63 -6.06
C ASN A 24 -9.16 -0.49 -5.35
N MET A 25 -7.99 -0.09 -5.85
CA MET A 25 -7.17 0.95 -5.24
C MET A 25 -7.04 2.20 -6.14
N THR A 26 -7.05 3.38 -5.51
CA THR A 26 -6.85 4.67 -6.18
C THR A 26 -5.82 5.52 -5.45
N ILE A 27 -5.06 6.30 -6.23
CA ILE A 27 -4.02 7.20 -5.75
C ILE A 27 -4.36 8.62 -6.23
N PRO A 28 -4.80 9.54 -5.35
CA PRO A 28 -5.21 10.89 -5.74
C PRO A 28 -4.04 11.77 -6.19
N ASN A 29 -2.83 11.53 -5.65
CA ASN A 29 -1.64 12.26 -6.04
C ASN A 29 -0.41 11.34 -6.03
N THR A 30 0.27 11.25 -7.16
CA THR A 30 1.46 10.41 -7.36
C THR A 30 2.77 11.14 -7.08
N LEU A 31 2.75 12.46 -6.85
CA LEU A 31 3.92 13.26 -6.50
C LEU A 31 3.66 14.10 -5.25
N ILE A 32 4.39 13.79 -4.18
CA ILE A 32 4.35 14.52 -2.92
C ILE A 32 5.68 15.27 -2.74
N ARG A 33 5.59 16.53 -2.31
CA ARG A 33 6.74 17.36 -1.98
C ARG A 33 6.73 17.62 -0.48
N GLY A 34 7.83 17.25 0.18
CA GLY A 34 8.06 17.51 1.59
C GLY A 34 9.37 18.26 1.80
N SER A 35 9.60 18.71 3.02
CA SER A 35 10.85 19.34 3.45
C SER A 35 11.43 18.57 4.63
N VAL A 36 12.75 18.61 4.81
CA VAL A 36 13.42 18.00 5.96
C VAL A 36 12.78 18.48 7.28
N GLY A 37 12.49 17.55 8.19
CA GLY A 37 11.81 17.78 9.46
C GLY A 37 10.29 17.90 9.37
N GLY A 38 9.72 18.01 8.17
CA GLY A 38 8.28 18.07 7.93
C GLY A 38 7.61 16.68 7.91
N GLU A 39 6.43 16.62 7.31
CA GLU A 39 5.61 15.42 7.20
C GLU A 39 5.18 15.21 5.75
N ALA A 40 5.00 13.95 5.34
CA ALA A 40 4.41 13.59 4.05
C ALA A 40 3.27 12.60 4.24
N LEU A 41 2.17 12.84 3.53
CA LEU A 41 1.01 11.95 3.50
C LEU A 41 0.94 11.23 2.14
N LEU A 42 1.34 9.96 2.12
CA LEU A 42 1.29 9.08 0.95
C LEU A 42 -0.11 8.47 0.87
N SER A 43 -1.02 9.24 0.26
CA SER A 43 -2.45 8.97 0.28
C SER A 43 -2.87 7.91 -0.73
N VAL A 44 -3.61 6.90 -0.26
CA VAL A 44 -4.34 5.95 -1.11
C VAL A 44 -5.76 5.76 -0.57
N ARG A 45 -6.63 5.20 -1.41
CA ARG A 45 -7.93 4.67 -1.00
C ARG A 45 -8.11 3.32 -1.65
N TYR A 46 -8.63 2.35 -0.90
CA TYR A 46 -9.04 1.08 -1.46
C TYR A 46 -10.50 0.77 -1.13
N MET A 47 -11.09 -0.12 -1.93
CA MET A 47 -12.38 -0.74 -1.69
C MET A 47 -12.28 -2.23 -2.01
N SER A 48 -12.96 -3.06 -1.22
CA SER A 48 -13.11 -4.49 -1.45
C SER A 48 -14.51 -4.94 -1.03
N PHE A 49 -14.93 -6.11 -1.52
CA PHE A 49 -16.13 -6.80 -1.05
C PHE A 49 -15.89 -7.67 0.18
N SER A 50 -14.62 -7.88 0.54
CA SER A 50 -14.22 -8.62 1.73
C SER A 50 -14.53 -7.86 3.03
N LEU A 51 -14.75 -8.62 4.11
CA LEU A 51 -14.88 -8.12 5.48
C LEU A 51 -13.59 -8.32 6.30
N ASP A 52 -12.59 -8.99 5.75
CA ASP A 52 -11.32 -9.22 6.43
C ASP A 52 -10.47 -7.95 6.48
N LEU A 53 -9.58 -7.88 7.47
CA LEU A 53 -8.61 -6.79 7.58
C LEU A 53 -7.56 -6.90 6.46
N PRO A 54 -7.18 -5.79 5.82
CA PRO A 54 -6.18 -5.83 4.77
C PRO A 54 -4.79 -6.03 5.35
N VAL A 55 -3.93 -6.72 4.62
CA VAL A 55 -2.49 -6.60 4.79
C VAL A 55 -2.01 -5.42 3.92
N ILE A 56 -1.52 -4.36 4.56
CA ILE A 56 -1.00 -3.16 3.89
C ILE A 56 0.52 -3.18 3.98
N LYS A 57 1.18 -3.02 2.84
CA LYS A 57 2.64 -3.02 2.75
C LYS A 57 3.14 -1.83 1.96
N TRP A 58 3.99 -1.03 2.59
CA TRP A 58 4.70 0.08 1.94
C TRP A 58 6.18 -0.21 1.83
N GLN A 59 6.76 0.07 0.66
CA GLN A 59 8.17 -0.16 0.37
C GLN A 59 8.78 1.04 -0.34
N LEU A 60 9.95 1.48 0.11
CA LEU A 60 10.75 2.44 -0.62
C LEU A 60 11.58 1.70 -1.67
N LYS A 61 11.31 2.00 -2.94
CA LYS A 61 11.98 1.41 -4.10
C LYS A 61 13.44 1.88 -4.14
N LYS A 62 14.35 0.92 -3.98
CA LYS A 62 15.81 1.08 -4.08
C LYS A 62 16.37 -0.12 -4.85
N GLU A 63 17.68 -0.17 -5.07
CA GLU A 63 18.34 -1.35 -5.64
C GLU A 63 17.96 -2.64 -4.86
N LYS A 64 17.93 -2.52 -3.53
CA LYS A 64 17.26 -3.46 -2.65
C LYS A 64 16.11 -2.76 -1.95
N SER A 65 14.88 -3.06 -2.36
CA SER A 65 13.66 -2.46 -1.77
C SER A 65 13.67 -2.54 -0.25
N VAL A 66 13.29 -1.42 0.36
CA VAL A 66 13.27 -1.26 1.82
C VAL A 66 11.83 -1.23 2.28
N THR A 67 11.39 -2.26 3.01
CA THR A 67 10.08 -2.23 3.67
C THR A 67 10.02 -1.08 4.65
N VAL A 68 9.05 -0.19 4.44
CA VAL A 68 8.78 0.95 5.30
C VAL A 68 7.89 0.52 6.46
N VAL A 69 6.80 -0.18 6.14
CA VAL A 69 5.86 -0.76 7.12
C VAL A 69 5.09 -1.92 6.49
N GLN A 70 4.69 -2.88 7.33
CA GLN A 70 3.67 -3.87 7.01
C GLN A 70 2.66 -3.91 8.17
N SER A 71 1.37 -3.94 7.88
CA SER A 71 0.31 -3.99 8.90
C SER A 71 -0.84 -4.93 8.51
N ILE A 72 -1.61 -5.36 9.50
CA ILE A 72 -2.95 -5.95 9.33
C ILE A 72 -3.95 -4.93 9.85
N GLY A 73 -4.80 -4.39 8.97
CA GLY A 73 -5.49 -3.13 9.26
C GLY A 73 -4.46 -2.05 9.61
N THR A 74 -4.61 -1.41 10.77
CA THR A 74 -3.65 -0.42 11.29
C THR A 74 -2.58 -1.01 12.22
N ASP A 75 -2.67 -2.30 12.56
CA ASP A 75 -1.75 -2.94 13.49
C ASP A 75 -0.46 -3.35 12.77
N ILE A 76 0.65 -2.70 13.13
CA ILE A 76 1.96 -2.97 12.54
C ILE A 76 2.42 -4.39 12.93
N ILE A 77 2.82 -5.16 11.93
CA ILE A 77 3.33 -6.52 12.10
C ILE A 77 4.81 -6.64 11.71
N GLY A 78 5.48 -7.65 12.24
CA GLY A 78 6.89 -7.90 12.00
C GLY A 78 7.81 -6.88 12.66
N THR A 79 9.07 -6.83 12.21
CA THR A 79 10.09 -5.94 12.79
C THR A 79 10.22 -4.66 11.96
N LEU A 80 9.75 -3.55 12.51
CA LEU A 80 9.94 -2.22 11.91
C LEU A 80 11.41 -1.82 11.93
N ARG A 81 11.90 -1.31 10.80
CA ARG A 81 13.29 -0.86 10.70
C ARG A 81 13.52 0.38 11.59
N PRO A 82 14.69 0.51 12.24
CA PRO A 82 14.97 1.61 13.16
C PRO A 82 14.76 3.00 12.54
N GLU A 83 15.04 3.17 11.25
CA GLU A 83 14.88 4.44 10.55
C GLU A 83 13.42 4.93 10.41
N TYR A 84 12.42 4.04 10.55
CA TYR A 84 10.99 4.38 10.48
C TYR A 84 10.27 4.31 11.83
N ARG A 85 10.94 3.82 12.88
CA ARG A 85 10.38 3.76 14.23
C ARG A 85 9.96 5.15 14.70
N ASP A 86 8.78 5.24 15.29
CA ASP A 86 8.16 6.47 15.81
C ASP A 86 7.93 7.57 14.76
N ARG A 87 8.09 7.26 13.47
CA ARG A 87 7.88 8.21 12.37
C ARG A 87 6.71 7.86 11.47
N ILE A 88 6.10 6.69 11.61
CA ILE A 88 5.08 6.22 10.68
C ILE A 88 3.74 6.02 11.37
N LEU A 89 2.67 6.32 10.63
CA LEU A 89 1.30 6.00 10.99
C LEU A 89 0.58 5.46 9.75
N VAL A 90 -0.08 4.31 9.89
CA VAL A 90 -0.89 3.70 8.84
C VAL A 90 -2.37 3.98 9.15
N PHE A 91 -3.10 4.47 8.16
CA PHE A 91 -4.54 4.69 8.26
C PHE A 91 -5.32 3.50 7.71
N GLU A 92 -6.56 3.34 8.17
CA GLU A 92 -7.46 2.27 7.75
C GLU A 92 -7.64 2.17 6.24
N ASN A 93 -7.55 3.30 5.52
CA ASN A 93 -7.69 3.35 4.07
C ASN A 93 -6.41 2.97 3.28
N GLY A 94 -5.35 2.55 3.97
CA GLY A 94 -4.04 2.20 3.38
C GLY A 94 -3.04 3.35 3.32
N THR A 95 -3.44 4.59 3.63
CA THR A 95 -2.56 5.77 3.61
C THR A 95 -1.42 5.65 4.62
N LEU A 96 -0.24 6.12 4.25
CA LEU A 96 0.92 6.21 5.12
C LEU A 96 1.27 7.68 5.41
N LEU A 97 1.33 8.05 6.68
CA LEU A 97 1.93 9.30 7.13
C LEU A 97 3.36 9.02 7.59
N LEU A 98 4.30 9.81 7.07
CA LEU A 98 5.70 9.79 7.47
C LEU A 98 6.09 11.13 8.08
N HIS A 99 6.40 11.12 9.37
CA HIS A 99 6.83 12.27 10.16
C HIS A 99 8.35 12.46 10.11
N ASN A 100 8.78 13.69 10.42
CA ASN A 100 10.18 14.07 10.57
C ASN A 100 11.02 13.61 9.36
N LEU A 101 10.61 14.07 8.17
CA LEU A 101 11.22 13.69 6.90
C LEU A 101 12.73 13.94 6.87
N ARG A 102 13.44 13.04 6.21
CA ARG A 102 14.89 13.08 6.00
C ARG A 102 15.18 13.03 4.51
N LEU A 103 16.34 13.51 4.09
CA LEU A 103 16.76 13.40 2.68
C LEU A 103 16.83 11.93 2.20
N SER A 104 17.06 10.98 3.11
CA SER A 104 17.05 9.54 2.82
C SER A 104 15.67 8.95 2.51
N ASP A 105 14.60 9.71 2.81
CA ASP A 105 13.21 9.35 2.54
C ASP A 105 12.77 9.80 1.13
N ASP A 106 13.62 10.52 0.39
CA ASP A 106 13.36 10.83 -1.02
C ASP A 106 13.32 9.54 -1.86
N GLY A 107 12.32 9.40 -2.72
CA GLY A 107 12.22 8.30 -3.67
C GLY A 107 10.79 7.85 -4.00
N ILE A 108 10.69 6.69 -4.63
CA ILE A 108 9.42 6.10 -5.05
C ILE A 108 8.97 5.08 -4.01
N TYR A 109 7.76 5.25 -3.49
CA TYR A 109 7.13 4.37 -2.53
C TYR A 109 6.09 3.50 -3.24
N ASP A 110 6.29 2.19 -3.23
CA ASP A 110 5.32 1.21 -3.70
C ASP A 110 4.41 0.80 -2.54
N VAL A 111 3.11 0.73 -2.79
CA VAL A 111 2.09 0.19 -1.88
C VAL A 111 1.44 -1.03 -2.48
N GLU A 112 1.22 -2.03 -1.64
CA GLU A 112 0.49 -3.25 -1.94
C GLU A 112 -0.54 -3.47 -0.82
N ILE A 113 -1.79 -3.69 -1.20
CA ILE A 113 -2.91 -3.97 -0.30
C ILE A 113 -3.51 -5.30 -0.73
N SER A 114 -3.51 -6.28 0.18
CA SER A 114 -4.04 -7.63 -0.05
C SER A 114 -5.06 -7.98 1.02
N ILE A 115 -6.08 -8.75 0.65
CA ILE A 115 -7.12 -9.24 1.58
C ILE A 115 -7.32 -10.73 1.27
N THR A 116 -7.48 -11.57 2.31
CA THR A 116 -7.32 -13.04 2.24
C THR A 116 -8.17 -13.72 1.15
N ASP A 117 -9.38 -13.22 0.92
CA ASP A 117 -10.38 -13.75 -0.03
C ASP A 117 -10.41 -12.99 -1.36
N ASP A 118 -9.63 -11.91 -1.51
CA ASP A 118 -9.43 -11.24 -2.79
C ASP A 118 -8.33 -11.93 -3.60
N ILE A 119 -8.62 -12.18 -4.88
CA ILE A 119 -7.70 -12.84 -5.82
C ILE A 119 -6.63 -11.86 -6.30
N PHE A 120 -6.96 -10.57 -6.39
CA PHE A 120 -6.06 -9.52 -6.87
C PHE A 120 -5.80 -8.46 -5.80
N THR A 121 -4.52 -8.15 -5.63
CA THR A 121 -4.01 -7.09 -4.76
C THR A 121 -4.20 -5.72 -5.40
N GLY A 122 -4.38 -4.70 -4.56
CA GLY A 122 -4.35 -3.31 -4.95
C GLY A 122 -2.91 -2.81 -4.90
N GLU A 123 -2.40 -2.27 -5.99
CA GLU A 123 -0.99 -1.87 -6.11
C GLU A 123 -0.83 -0.48 -6.73
N GLY A 124 0.23 0.22 -6.34
CA GLY A 124 0.58 1.49 -6.97
C GLY A 124 1.80 2.15 -6.33
N SER A 125 2.17 3.32 -6.86
CA SER A 125 3.40 4.01 -6.48
C SER A 125 3.18 5.51 -6.28
N ILE A 126 3.86 6.09 -5.29
CA ILE A 126 3.90 7.52 -5.01
C ILE A 126 5.36 7.97 -4.93
N THR A 127 5.71 9.03 -5.66
CA THR A 127 7.03 9.66 -5.57
C THR A 127 7.00 10.71 -4.47
N LEU A 128 7.88 10.60 -3.49
CA LEU A 128 8.15 11.61 -2.47
C LEU A 128 9.46 12.32 -2.82
N THR A 129 9.41 13.64 -2.89
CA THR A 129 10.61 14.48 -3.00
C THR A 129 10.82 15.25 -1.69
N VAL A 130 12.04 15.26 -1.17
CA VAL A 130 12.36 15.90 0.11
C VAL A 130 13.38 17.03 -0.08
N ASP A 131 12.93 18.28 0.09
CA ASP A 131 13.78 19.46 -0.03
C ASP A 131 14.57 19.73 1.27
N GLY A 132 15.88 19.92 1.13
CA GLY A 132 16.80 20.24 2.23
C GLY A 132 16.99 21.73 2.51
N ARG A 133 16.17 22.63 1.94
CA ARG A 133 16.35 24.07 2.11
C ARG A 133 15.99 24.50 3.54
N SER A 134 17.00 24.56 4.39
CA SER A 134 17.01 25.48 5.52
C SER A 134 16.88 26.89 4.96
N THR A 135 15.79 27.59 5.23
CA THR A 135 15.67 29.03 5.01
C THR A 135 16.57 29.76 6.01
N ASN A 136 17.88 29.59 5.88
CA ASN A 136 18.86 30.48 6.49
C ASN A 136 18.74 31.82 5.77
N SER A 137 17.80 32.63 6.25
CA SER A 137 17.67 34.04 5.91
C SER A 137 18.85 34.77 6.56
N PHE A 138 20.03 34.68 5.95
CA PHE A 138 21.10 35.63 6.22
C PHE A 138 20.72 36.95 5.56
N VAL A 139 20.01 37.81 6.29
CA VAL A 139 20.08 39.25 6.04
C VAL A 139 20.74 39.86 7.26
N ARG A 140 22.05 40.03 7.15
CA ARG A 140 22.84 40.88 8.02
C ARG A 140 22.68 42.31 7.47
N LEU A 141 21.97 43.16 8.21
CA LEU A 141 22.07 44.62 8.09
C LEU A 141 22.69 45.15 9.38
#